data_AF-A0A0H3KK73-F1
#
_entry.id   AF-A0A0H3KK73-F1
#
_cell.length_a   1.000
_cell.length_b   1.000
_cell.length_c   1.000
_cell.angle_alpha   90.00
_cell.angle_beta   90.00
_cell.angle_gamma   90.00
#
_symmetry.space_group_name_H-M   'P 1'
#
loop_
_entity.id
_entity.type
_entity.pdbx_description
1 polymer ?
#
loop_
_entity_poly.entity_id
_entity_poly.type
_entity_poly.pdbx_seq_one_letter_code
_entity_poly.pdbx_strand_id
1 'polypeptide(L)' 'MHFDELFNVDSNGGLTPKVPIDVNGTQMTPGVTFGGGVQFGGFAFGQAVGHDFGVRRLQNGFVQLVKVYN' A
#
# COMPACT_ATOMS: atom_id res chain seq x y z
N MET A 1 -9.02 4.83 4.66
CA MET A 1 -8.66 5.06 3.25
C MET A 1 -8.74 3.72 2.58
N HIS A 2 -9.55 3.60 1.55
CA HIS A 2 -9.79 2.34 0.88
C HIS A 2 -8.57 1.89 0.08
N PHE A 3 -8.41 0.58 -0.12
CA PHE A 3 -7.25 0.02 -0.82
C PHE A 3 -7.08 0.62 -2.23
N ASP A 4 -8.17 0.80 -2.96
CA ASP A 4 -8.16 1.34 -4.31
C ASP A 4 -7.74 2.82 -4.37
N GLU A 5 -7.85 3.58 -3.29
CA GLU A 5 -7.34 4.94 -3.20
C GLU A 5 -5.80 4.96 -3.11
N LEU A 6 -5.21 3.87 -2.61
CA LEU A 6 -3.78 3.71 -2.39
C LEU A 6 -3.08 2.95 -3.52
N PHE A 7 -3.77 2.02 -4.17
CA PHE A 7 -3.18 1.12 -5.16
C PHE A 7 -4.05 0.97 -6.42
N ASN A 8 -3.40 0.77 -7.56
CA ASN A 8 -3.99 0.12 -8.73
C ASN A 8 -3.69 -1.38 -8.67
N VAL A 9 -4.68 -2.18 -9.04
CA VAL A 9 -4.53 -3.64 -9.25
C VAL A 9 -4.70 -3.92 -10.74
N ASP A 10 -3.70 -4.52 -11.37
CA ASP A 10 -3.82 -4.95 -12.76
C ASP A 10 -4.50 -6.33 -12.89
N SER A 11 -4.77 -6.76 -14.13
CA SER A 11 -5.45 -8.02 -14.41
C SER A 11 -4.69 -9.27 -13.95
N ASN A 12 -3.38 -9.14 -13.69
CA ASN A 12 -2.51 -10.22 -13.24
C ASN A 12 -2.32 -10.20 -11.70
N GLY A 13 -3.03 -9.32 -10.99
CA GLY A 13 -2.86 -9.13 -9.55
C GLY A 13 -1.60 -8.35 -9.18
N GLY A 14 -1.00 -7.64 -10.14
CA GLY A 14 0.07 -6.69 -9.91
C GLY A 14 -0.46 -5.44 -9.20
N LEU A 15 0.26 -4.99 -8.19
CA LEU A 15 -0.06 -3.85 -7.35
C LEU A 15 0.86 -2.69 -7.66
N THR A 16 0.30 -1.51 -7.91
CA THR A 16 1.05 -0.27 -8.15
C THR A 16 0.56 0.82 -7.20
N PRO A 17 1.42 1.40 -6.34
CA PRO A 17 1.01 2.47 -5.44
C PRO A 17 0.67 3.73 -6.24
N LYS A 18 -0.41 4.41 -5.84
CA LYS A 18 -0.87 5.70 -6.39
C LYS A 18 -0.24 6.89 -5.66
N VAL A 19 0.15 6.67 -4.40
CA VAL A 19 0.75 7.68 -3.52
C VAL A 19 2.02 7.13 -2.87
N PRO A 20 2.93 7.98 -2.37
CA PRO A 20 4.05 7.51 -1.56
C PRO A 20 3.53 6.87 -0.27
N ILE A 21 3.95 5.63 0.01
CA ILE A 21 3.49 4.84 1.16
C ILE A 21 4.68 4.47 2.03
N ASP A 22 4.51 4.60 3.35
CA ASP A 22 5.44 4.11 4.36
C ASP A 22 4.77 2.95 5.12
N VAL A 23 5.46 1.82 5.20
CA VAL A 23 5.02 0.67 5.98
C VAL A 23 6.20 0.13 6.78
N ASN A 24 6.11 0.24 8.11
CA ASN A 24 7.17 -0.18 9.04
C ASN A 24 8.56 0.37 8.65
N GLY A 25 8.63 1.63 8.18
CA GLY A 25 9.86 2.29 7.75
C GLY A 25 10.36 1.89 6.35
N THR A 26 9.65 0.99 5.65
CA THR A 26 9.88 0.71 4.23
C THR A 26 9.03 1.65 3.38
N GLN A 27 9.68 2.37 2.47
CA GLN A 27 9.04 3.37 1.63
C GLN A 27 8.87 2.86 0.21
N MET A 28 7.71 3.15 -0.38
CA MET A 28 7.40 2.89 -1.78
C MET A 28 6.83 4.14 -2.43
N THR A 29 7.23 4.39 -3.67
CA THR A 29 6.78 5.55 -4.44
C THR A 29 5.95 5.11 -5.65
N PRO A 30 5.07 5.99 -6.15
CA PRO A 30 4.27 5.68 -7.34
C PRO A 30 5.11 5.26 -8.55
N GLY A 31 4.56 4.35 -9.36
CA GLY A 31 5.14 3.94 -10.64
C GLY A 31 5.90 2.60 -10.64
N VAL A 32 6.05 1.95 -9.49
CA VAL A 32 6.61 0.59 -9.40
C VAL A 32 5.48 -0.43 -9.24
N THR A 33 5.45 -1.46 -10.09
CA THR A 33 4.49 -2.56 -9.99
C THR A 33 5.15 -3.78 -9.36
N PHE A 34 4.47 -4.42 -8.41
CA PHE A 34 4.93 -5.64 -7.74
C PHE A 34 3.81 -6.67 -7.68
N GLY A 35 4.14 -7.96 -7.69
CA GLY A 35 3.15 -9.02 -7.57
C GLY A 35 2.48 -9.04 -6.20
N GLY A 36 1.21 -9.44 -6.12
CA GLY A 36 0.45 -9.51 -4.87
C GLY A 36 1.04 -10.41 -3.77
N GLY A 37 1.97 -11.32 -4.11
CA GLY A 37 2.71 -12.15 -3.14
C GLY A 37 3.92 -11.46 -2.49
N VAL A 38 4.30 -10.26 -2.93
CA VAL A 38 5.44 -9.51 -2.40
C VAL A 38 5.09 -8.84 -1.07
N GLN A 39 6.04 -8.83 -0.15
CA GLN A 39 5.92 -8.15 1.14
C GLN A 39 6.90 -6.99 1.26
N PHE A 40 6.45 -5.88 1.85
CA PHE A 40 7.29 -4.73 2.19
C PHE A 40 7.16 -4.43 3.68
N GLY A 41 8.28 -4.25 4.38
CA GLY A 41 8.26 -4.04 5.83
C GLY A 41 7.51 -5.14 6.61
N GLY A 42 7.46 -6.37 6.09
CA GLY A 42 6.69 -7.48 6.65
C GLY A 42 5.18 -7.43 6.42
N PHE A 43 4.70 -6.54 5.54
CA PHE A 43 3.28 -6.40 5.19
C PHE A 43 2.98 -6.91 3.79
N ALA A 44 1.97 -7.78 3.66
CA ALA A 44 1.53 -8.39 2.41
C ALA A 44 0.33 -7.64 1.82
N PHE A 45 0.57 -6.68 0.93
CA PHE A 45 -0.48 -5.85 0.33
C PHE A 45 -1.54 -6.63 -0.44
N GLY A 46 -1.17 -7.74 -1.09
CA GLY A 46 -2.12 -8.57 -1.82
C GLY A 46 -3.21 -9.17 -0.93
N GLN A 47 -2.94 -9.36 0.36
CA GLN A 47 -3.94 -9.86 1.31
C GLN A 47 -4.88 -8.77 1.83
N ALA A 48 -4.56 -7.50 1.58
CA ALA A 48 -5.34 -6.35 2.02
C ALA A 48 -6.18 -5.74 0.89
N VAL A 49 -6.24 -6.39 -0.28
CA VAL A 49 -7.07 -5.93 -1.41
C VAL A 49 -8.53 -5.86 -0.99
N GLY A 50 -9.16 -4.71 -1.20
CA GLY A 50 -10.55 -4.46 -0.83
C GLY A 50 -10.77 -4.09 0.65
N HIS A 51 -9.71 -3.98 1.44
CA HIS A 51 -9.79 -3.56 2.84
C HIS A 51 -9.49 -2.07 3.03
N ASP A 52 -9.92 -1.54 4.18
CA ASP A 52 -9.63 -0.17 4.58
C ASP A 52 -8.36 -0.09 5.44
N PHE A 53 -7.63 1.00 5.27
CA PHE A 53 -6.46 1.32 6.07
C PHE A 53 -6.71 2.51 7.00
N GLY A 54 -6.27 2.35 8.24
CA GLY A 54 -5.91 3.45 9.12
C GLY A 54 -4.58 4.01 8.67
N VAL A 55 -4.57 5.30 8.30
CA VAL A 55 -3.40 5.96 7.72
C VAL A 55 -3.00 7.19 8.52
N ARG A 56 -1.70 7.51 8.52
CA ARG A 56 -1.14 8.75 9.06
C ARG A 56 -0.35 9.46 7.98
N ARG A 57 -0.66 10.73 7.70
CA ARG A 57 0.15 11.55 6.79
C ARG A 57 1.40 12.02 7.50
N LEU A 58 2.56 11.74 6.91
CA LEU A 58 3.87 12.17 7.41
C LEU A 58 4.25 13.51 6.79
N GLN A 59 5.09 14.29 7.49
CA GLN A 59 5.56 15.60 7.01
C GLN A 59 6.40 15.50 5.73
N ASN A 60 7.02 14.36 5.47
CA ASN A 60 7.79 14.08 4.27
C ASN A 60 6.92 13.72 3.04
N GLY A 61 5.59 13.82 3.15
CA GLY A 61 4.65 13.57 2.06
C GLY A 61 4.21 12.10 1.90
N PHE A 62 4.70 11.20 2.76
CA PHE A 62 4.30 9.79 2.73
C PHE A 62 3.01 9.53 3.52
N VAL A 63 2.25 8.54 3.06
CA VAL A 63 1.12 7.96 3.78
C VAL A 63 1.62 6.74 4.53
N GLN A 64 1.68 6.84 5.86
CA GLN A 64 2.03 5.72 6.70
C GLN A 64 0.82 4.84 6.99
N LEU A 65 0.97 3.53 6.82
CA LEU A 65 -0.05 2.54 7.19
C LEU A 65 0.09 2.17 8.66
N VAL A 66 -1.00 2.32 9.41
CA VAL A 66 -1.02 2.11 10.87
C VAL A 66 -1.82 0.86 11.22
N LYS A 67 -2.91 0.58 10.49
CA LYS A 67 -3.82 -0.54 10.77
C LYS A 67 -4.60 -0.93 9.51
N VAL A 68 -4.96 -2.21 9.42
CA VAL A 68 -5.93 -2.73 8.43
C VAL A 68 -7.26 -3.00 9.14
N TYR A 69 -8.37 -2.66 8.49
CA TYR A 69 -9.72 -2.92 8.95
C TYR A 69 -10.40 -3.93 8.00
N ASN A 70 -11.27 -4.76 8.57
CA ASN A 70 -12.05 -5.75 7.80
C ASN A 70 -13.17 -5.09 7.01
#